data_AF-A0A147F6I4-F1
#
_entry.id   AF-A0A147F6I4-F1
#
_cell.length_a   1.000
_cell.length_b   1.000
_cell.length_c   1.000
_cell.angle_alpha   90.00
_cell.angle_beta   90.00
_cell.angle_gamma   90.00
#
_symmetry.space_group_name_H-M   'P 1'
#
loop_
_entity.id
_entity.type
_entity.pdbx_description
1 polymer ?
#
loop_
_entity_poly.entity_id
_entity_poly.type
_entity_poly.pdbx_seq_one_letter_code
_entity_poly.pdbx_strand_id
1 'polypeptide(L)' 'MTRDEVLGLIGRGEIRGMEVGTPPRWVIDEESVTTYVDDRIEIARRAALWNQSQEASFPELWGEGDVRHPD' A
#
# COMPACT_ATOMS: atom_id res chain seq x y z
N MET A 1 -4.36 -5.41 -11.62
CA MET A 1 -3.99 -4.11 -12.21
C MET A 1 -4.58 -4.03 -13.61
N THR A 2 -5.52 -3.12 -13.85
CA THR A 2 -6.14 -2.85 -15.15
C THR A 2 -5.34 -1.77 -15.90
N ARG A 3 -5.62 -1.59 -17.19
CA ARG A 3 -5.00 -0.52 -18.00
C ARG A 3 -5.27 0.86 -17.40
N ASP A 4 -6.50 1.14 -16.99
CA ASP A 4 -6.87 2.44 -16.45
C ASP A 4 -6.18 2.72 -15.11
N GLU A 5 -5.94 1.70 -14.30
CA GLU A 5 -5.13 1.82 -13.08
C GLU A 5 -3.69 2.21 -13.42
N VAL A 6 -3.07 1.58 -14.43
CA VAL A 6 -1.72 1.93 -14.91
C VAL A 6 -1.66 3.37 -15.41
N LEU A 7 -2.64 3.78 -16.23
CA LEU A 7 -2.70 5.15 -16.72
C LEU A 7 -2.92 6.16 -15.59
N GLY A 8 -3.68 5.79 -14.57
CA GLY A 8 -3.82 6.58 -13.34
C GLY A 8 -2.50 6.75 -12.60
N LEU A 9 -1.68 5.70 -12.51
CA LEU A 9 -0.34 5.77 -11.91
C LEU A 9 0.59 6.71 -12.68
N ILE A 10 0.56 6.63 -14.03
CA ILE A 10 1.32 7.55 -14.89
C ILE A 10 0.85 9.00 -14.69
N GLY A 11 -0.47 9.23 -14.68
CA GLY A 11 -1.04 10.57 -14.48
C GLY A 11 -0.71 11.19 -13.12
N ARG A 12 -0.47 10.37 -12.09
CA ARG A 12 -0.03 10.82 -10.76
C ARG A 12 1.49 10.93 -10.64
N GLY A 13 2.25 10.52 -11.64
CA GLY A 13 3.71 10.50 -11.60
C GLY A 13 4.30 9.41 -10.71
N GLU A 14 3.51 8.39 -10.34
CA GLU A 14 3.97 7.27 -9.51
C GLU A 14 4.75 6.23 -10.34
N ILE A 15 4.47 6.14 -11.64
CA ILE A 15 5.27 5.37 -12.60
C ILE A 15 5.54 6.21 -13.85
N ARG A 16 6.71 6.00 -14.46
CA ARG A 16 7.13 6.70 -15.68
C ARG A 16 6.55 6.01 -16.93
N GLY A 17 5.95 6.79 -17.82
CA GLY A 17 5.46 6.31 -19.11
C GLY A 17 5.23 7.45 -20.11
N MET A 18 5.23 7.12 -21.39
CA MET A 18 4.98 8.08 -22.49
C MET A 18 4.24 7.43 -23.66
N GLU A 19 3.47 8.21 -24.41
CA GLU A 19 2.91 7.79 -25.69
C GLU A 19 3.89 8.09 -26.83
N VAL A 20 4.18 7.07 -27.65
CA VAL A 20 5.07 7.18 -28.79
C VAL A 20 4.48 6.58 -30.06
N GLY A 21 4.91 7.10 -31.20
CA GLY A 21 4.62 6.58 -32.53
C GLY A 21 3.25 6.98 -33.10
N THR A 22 2.99 6.48 -34.30
CA THR A 22 1.72 6.65 -35.03
C THR A 22 1.29 5.28 -35.57
N PRO A 23 0.19 4.68 -35.08
CA PRO A 23 -0.70 5.18 -34.02
C PRO A 23 0.01 5.22 -32.65
N PRO A 24 -0.44 6.06 -31.72
CA PRO A 24 0.16 6.20 -30.40
C PRO A 24 0.10 4.89 -29.63
N ARG A 25 1.23 4.51 -29.02
CA ARG A 25 1.34 3.38 -28.11
C ARG A 25 2.03 3.82 -26.84
N TRP A 26 1.55 3.32 -25.70
CA TRP A 26 2.18 3.54 -24.41
C TRP A 26 3.46 2.72 -24.31
N VAL A 27 4.55 3.40 -23.95
CA VAL A 27 5.79 2.79 -23.49
C VAL A 27 5.94 3.13 -22.02
N ILE A 28 6.19 2.11 -21.21
CA ILE A 28 6.30 2.21 -19.76
C ILE A 28 7.73 1.84 -19.39
N ASP A 29 8.31 2.62 -18.49
CA ASP A 29 9.64 2.36 -17.98
C ASP A 29 9.62 1.22 -16.95
N GLU A 30 10.32 0.12 -17.26
CA GLU A 30 10.33 -1.09 -16.43
C GLU A 30 10.91 -0.85 -15.03
N GLU A 31 12.00 -0.09 -14.94
CA GLU A 31 12.65 0.24 -13.67
C GLU A 31 11.67 0.97 -12.75
N SER A 32 10.97 1.98 -13.28
CA SER A 32 9.97 2.74 -12.53
C SER A 32 8.84 1.87 -11.98
N VAL A 33 8.39 0.88 -12.76
CA VAL A 33 7.37 -0.07 -12.32
C VAL A 33 7.91 -0.97 -11.22
N THR A 34 9.14 -1.46 -11.37
CA THR A 34 9.80 -2.31 -10.39
C THR A 34 9.95 -1.58 -9.05
N THR A 35 10.48 -0.35 -9.08
CA THR A 35 10.60 0.50 -7.89
C THR A 35 9.23 0.72 -7.22
N TYR A 36 8.21 1.06 -7.99
CA TYR A 36 6.85 1.24 -7.44
C TYR A 36 6.34 -0.03 -6.75
N VAL A 37 6.52 -1.20 -7.36
CA VAL A 37 6.08 -2.47 -6.78
C VAL A 37 6.84 -2.79 -5.50
N ASP A 38 8.16 -2.59 -5.48
CA ASP A 38 9.00 -2.84 -4.30
C ASP A 38 8.60 -1.93 -3.13
N ASP A 39 8.35 -0.65 -3.38
CA ASP A 39 7.88 0.30 -2.37
C ASP A 39 6.52 -0.13 -1.78
N ARG A 40 5.60 -0.60 -2.63
CA ARG A 40 4.29 -1.09 -2.19
C ARG A 40 4.40 -2.37 -1.38
N ILE A 41 5.30 -3.28 -1.73
CA ILE A 41 5.58 -4.49 -0.97
C ILE A 41 6.14 -4.14 0.41
N GLU A 42 7.07 -3.19 0.47
CA GLU A 42 7.67 -2.78 1.75
C GLU A 42 6.66 -2.10 2.66
N ILE A 43 5.77 -1.25 2.12
CA ILE A 43 4.65 -0.67 2.87
C ILE A 43 3.73 -1.77 3.44
N ALA A 44 3.36 -2.76 2.62
CA ALA A 44 2.51 -3.86 3.04
C ALA A 44 3.19 -4.72 4.13
N ARG A 45 4.49 -5.00 3.98
CA ARG A 45 5.29 -5.71 4.97
C ARG A 45 5.28 -4.98 6.31
N ARG A 46 5.52 -3.67 6.32
CA ARG A 46 5.55 -2.86 7.55
C ARG A 46 4.20 -2.80 8.23
N ALA A 47 3.12 -2.65 7.47
CA ALA A 47 1.76 -2.66 8.01
C ALA A 47 1.40 -4.01 8.65
N ALA A 48 1.81 -5.13 8.03
CA ALA A 48 1.59 -6.46 8.59
C ALA A 48 2.33 -6.66 9.92
N LEU A 49 3.59 -6.21 10.01
CA LEU A 49 4.37 -6.27 11.25
C LEU A 49 3.75 -5.41 12.36
N TRP A 50 3.24 -4.22 12.02
CA TRP A 50 2.53 -3.36 12.98
C TRP A 50 1.25 -4.04 13.52
N ASN A 51 0.45 -4.64 12.65
CA ASN A 51 -0.77 -5.35 13.07
C ASN A 51 -0.46 -6.52 14.02
N GLN A 52 0.55 -7.33 13.68
CA GLN A 52 0.99 -8.43 14.54
C GLN A 52 1.53 -7.93 15.88
N SER A 53 2.27 -6.82 15.87
CA SER A 53 2.76 -6.20 17.11
C SER A 53 1.60 -5.71 17.99
N GLN A 54 0.54 -5.13 17.44
CA GLN A 54 -0.63 -4.67 18.20
C GLN A 54 -1.44 -5.83 18.78
N GLU A 55 -1.61 -6.93 18.05
CA GLU A 55 -2.27 -8.14 18.57
C GLU A 55 -1.47 -8.81 19.68
N ALA A 56 -0.13 -8.73 19.63
CA ALA A 56 0.76 -9.33 20.62
C ALA A 56 1.11 -8.39 21.81
N SER A 57 0.94 -7.08 21.66
CA SER A 57 1.30 -6.08 22.68
C SER A 57 0.10 -5.77 23.57
N PHE A 58 0.06 -6.46 24.70
CA PHE A 58 -0.76 -6.19 25.90
C PHE A 58 -2.25 -6.55 25.84
N PRO A 59 -2.58 -7.85 25.88
CA PRO A 59 -3.92 -8.31 26.25
C PRO A 59 -4.37 -7.80 27.63
N GLU A 60 -3.44 -7.64 28.58
CA GLU A 60 -3.76 -7.23 29.96
C GLU A 60 -4.10 -5.73 30.12
N LEU A 61 -3.72 -4.87 29.17
CA LEU A 61 -4.02 -3.43 29.25
C LEU A 61 -5.47 -3.11 28.85
N TRP A 62 -6.15 -4.04 28.20
CA TRP A 62 -7.54 -3.94 27.74
C TRP A 62 -8.50 -4.89 28.48
N GLY A 63 -8.03 -5.55 29.54
CA GLY A 63 -8.78 -6.56 30.29
C GLY A 63 -8.69 -6.36 31.80
N GLU A 64 -9.37 -5.33 32.32
CA GLU A 64 -10.13 -5.34 33.60
C GLU A 64 -10.95 -4.04 33.68
N GLY A 65 -11.82 -3.85 32.69
CA GLY A 65 -12.83 -2.79 32.68
C GLY A 65 -14.15 -3.26 33.27
N ASP A 66 -14.14 -3.93 34.42
CA ASP A 66 -15.37 -4.19 35.16
C ASP A 66 -15.68 -2.98 36.05
N VAL A 67 -16.24 -1.93 35.42
CA VAL A 67 -16.92 -0.86 36.15
C VAL A 67 -18.20 -1.46 36.72
N ARG A 68 -18.11 -2.08 37.90
CA ARG A 68 -19.28 -2.37 38.75
C ARG A 68 -19.44 -1.25 39.78
N HIS A 69 -20.30 -0.29 39.45
CA HIS A 69 -21.22 0.32 40.43
C HIS A 69 -22.50 -0.54 40.40
N PRO A 70 -22.93 -1.17 41.50
CA PRO A 70 -23.63 -0.51 42.64
C PRO A 70 -23.17 -1.10 44.01
N ASP A 71 -23.46 -0.59 45.21
CA ASP A 71 -24.41 0.37 45.80
C ASP A 71 -23.66 1.22 46.86
#